data_AF-A0A965M7N8-F1
#
_entry.id   AF-A0A965M7N8-F1
#
_cell.length_a   1.000
_cell.length_b   1.000
_cell.length_c   1.000
_cell.angle_alpha   90.00
_cell.angle_beta   90.00
_cell.angle_gamma   90.00
#
_symmetry.space_group_name_H-M   'P 1'
#
loop_
_entity.id
_entity.type
_entity.pdbx_description
1 polymer ?
#
loop_
_entity_poly.entity_id
_entity_poly.type
_entity_poly.pdbx_seq_one_letter_code
_entity_poly.pdbx_strand_id
1 'polypeptide(L)'
;EDLEQAAALAQPALGVAKSPGANGSVEMMYTYSRPTGGTSVGGRYVVGGVSYEVQMSADLRTWVSAPIEEVSSAPAGDGMEDITVRVISTSSRGFLRLKVSQ
;
A
#
# COMPACT_ATOMS: atom_id res chain seq x y z
N GLU A 1 13.49 -15.94 -7.72
CA GLU A 1 13.93 -14.80 -8.55
C GLU A 1 12.81 -13.76 -8.66
N ASP A 2 11.57 -14.18 -8.98
CA ASP A 2 10.43 -13.25 -9.13
C ASP A 2 10.08 -12.42 -7.87
N LEU A 3 10.19 -12.97 -6.66
CA LEU A 3 9.81 -12.26 -5.43
C LEU A 3 10.77 -11.10 -5.09
N GLU A 4 12.08 -11.28 -5.26
CA GLU A 4 13.07 -10.25 -4.97
C GLU A 4 12.97 -9.09 -5.96
N GLN A 5 12.75 -9.42 -7.24
CA GLN A 5 12.49 -8.43 -8.28
C GLN A 5 11.19 -7.66 -7.99
N ALA A 6 10.12 -8.37 -7.64
CA ALA A 6 8.85 -7.76 -7.26
C ALA A 6 8.99 -6.80 -6.07
N ALA A 7 9.79 -7.17 -5.06
CA ALA A 7 10.05 -6.31 -3.91
C ALA A 7 10.88 -5.07 -4.27
N ALA A 8 11.90 -5.21 -5.13
CA ALA A 8 12.73 -4.09 -5.57
C ALA A 8 11.94 -3.06 -6.40
N LEU A 9 11.00 -3.53 -7.22
CA LEU A 9 10.16 -2.68 -8.06
C LEU A 9 9.00 -2.01 -7.31
N ALA A 10 8.67 -2.45 -6.10
CA ALA A 10 7.47 -1.97 -5.42
C ALA A 10 7.56 -0.52 -4.89
N GLN A 11 8.77 0.03 -4.80
CA GLN A 11 9.05 1.46 -4.53
C GLN A 11 8.09 2.14 -3.53
N PRO A 12 7.98 1.64 -2.28
CA PRO A 12 7.04 2.20 -1.32
C PRO A 12 7.40 3.62 -0.90
N ALA A 13 6.41 4.52 -0.89
CA ALA A 13 6.53 5.90 -0.45
C ALA A 13 5.37 6.28 0.48
N LEU A 14 5.68 7.11 1.48
CA LEU A 14 4.69 7.66 2.42
C LEU A 14 4.49 9.15 2.15
N GLY A 15 3.23 9.54 2.00
CA GLY A 15 2.81 10.93 1.83
C GLY A 15 1.75 11.33 2.86
N VAL A 16 1.56 12.63 3.00
CA VAL A 16 0.52 13.22 3.84
C VAL A 16 -0.34 14.11 2.97
N ALA A 17 -1.65 13.85 2.93
CA ALA A 17 -2.61 14.65 2.19
C ALA A 17 -3.64 15.23 3.15
N LYS A 18 -4.01 16.50 2.96
CA LYS A 18 -5.13 17.10 3.68
C LYS A 18 -6.39 16.86 2.86
N SER A 19 -7.28 15.97 3.32
CA SER A 19 -8.54 15.74 2.62
C SER A 19 -9.55 16.84 3.01
N PRO A 20 -10.45 17.25 2.10
CA PRO A 20 -11.57 18.14 2.42
C PRO A 20 -12.66 17.47 3.27
N GLY A 21 -12.44 16.26 3.81
CA GLY A 21 -13.42 15.53 4.62
C GLY A 21 -13.93 16.36 5.81
N ALA A 22 -15.02 15.91 6.43
CA ALA A 22 -15.91 16.71 7.28
C ALA A 22 -15.26 17.58 8.39
N ASN A 23 -13.98 17.40 8.73
CA ASN A 23 -13.24 18.22 9.69
C ASN A 23 -11.80 18.58 9.26
N GLY A 24 -11.45 18.51 7.96
CA GLY A 24 -10.10 18.83 7.48
C GLY A 24 -9.02 17.88 8.00
N SER A 25 -9.36 16.60 8.15
CA SER A 25 -8.47 15.55 8.66
C SER A 25 -7.23 15.41 7.76
N VAL A 26 -6.07 15.33 8.41
CA VAL A 26 -4.83 14.93 7.77
C VAL A 26 -4.86 13.42 7.57
N GLU A 27 -4.65 12.98 6.34
CA GLU A 27 -4.70 11.58 5.94
C GLU A 27 -3.31 11.10 5.52
N MET A 28 -3.00 9.87 5.90
CA MET A 28 -1.78 9.21 5.47
C MET A 28 -2.04 8.49 4.15
N MET A 29 -1.27 8.85 3.13
CA MET A 29 -1.31 8.22 1.81
C MET A 29 -0.09 7.32 1.68
N TYR A 30 -0.30 6.10 1.22
CA TYR A 30 0.78 5.15 0.97
C TYR A 30 0.77 4.79 -0.51
N THR A 31 1.87 5.06 -1.19
CA THR A 31 2.03 4.80 -2.62
C THR A 31 3.02 3.66 -2.82
N TYR A 32 2.70 2.75 -3.72
CA TYR A 32 3.61 1.68 -4.13
C TYR A 32 3.29 1.22 -5.55
N SER A 33 4.31 0.71 -6.24
CA SER A 33 4.15 0.16 -7.59
C SER A 33 3.83 -1.33 -7.53
N ARG A 34 2.95 -1.80 -8.42
CA ARG A 34 2.61 -3.22 -8.57
C ARG A 34 2.36 -3.58 -10.04
N PRO A 35 2.54 -4.84 -10.45
CA PRO A 35 2.16 -5.27 -11.79
C PRO A 35 0.64 -5.16 -11.99
N THR A 36 0.20 -4.79 -13.18
CA THR A 36 -1.21 -4.71 -13.58
C THR A 36 -1.85 -6.10 -13.74
N GLY A 37 -3.19 -6.16 -13.80
CA GLY A 37 -3.94 -7.38 -14.12
C GLY A 37 -4.14 -8.38 -12.97
N GLY A 38 -3.82 -7.97 -11.74
CA GLY A 38 -4.09 -8.73 -10.52
C GLY A 38 -5.49 -8.51 -9.94
N THR A 39 -5.72 -9.08 -8.77
CA THR A 39 -6.98 -8.97 -8.02
C THR A 39 -6.71 -8.39 -6.63
N SER A 40 -7.54 -7.44 -6.20
CA SER A 40 -7.49 -6.86 -4.85
C SER A 40 -8.63 -7.39 -4.00
N VAL A 41 -8.32 -8.00 -2.86
CA VAL A 41 -9.31 -8.47 -1.86
C VAL A 41 -8.84 -8.08 -0.47
N GLY A 42 -9.64 -7.29 0.25
CA GLY A 42 -9.39 -6.97 1.66
C GLY A 42 -8.06 -6.24 1.93
N GLY A 43 -7.62 -5.36 1.02
CA GLY A 43 -6.36 -4.61 1.16
C GLY A 43 -5.10 -5.40 0.77
N ARG A 44 -5.28 -6.61 0.24
CA ARG A 44 -4.24 -7.46 -0.33
C ARG A 44 -4.42 -7.58 -1.83
N TYR A 45 -3.40 -7.20 -2.59
CA TYR A 45 -3.36 -7.38 -4.04
C TYR A 45 -2.56 -8.63 -4.40
N VAL A 46 -3.02 -9.39 -5.38
CA VAL A 46 -2.37 -10.63 -5.85
C VAL A 46 -2.28 -10.63 -7.37
N VAL A 47 -1.08 -10.85 -7.91
CA VAL A 47 -0.81 -10.95 -9.35
C VAL A 47 0.33 -11.95 -9.57
N GLY A 48 0.16 -12.88 -10.52
CA GLY A 48 1.21 -13.85 -10.86
C GLY A 48 1.75 -14.68 -9.68
N GLY A 49 0.92 -14.98 -8.67
CA GLY A 49 1.34 -15.68 -7.46
C GLY A 49 2.13 -14.82 -6.45
N VAL A 50 2.36 -13.54 -6.74
CA VAL A 50 2.94 -12.58 -5.79
C VAL A 50 1.83 -11.76 -5.17
N SER A 51 1.97 -11.45 -3.90
CA SER A 51 1.03 -10.65 -3.14
C SER A 51 1.67 -9.43 -2.49
N TYR A 52 0.95 -8.32 -2.56
CA TYR A 52 1.28 -7.02 -2.01
C TYR A 52 0.25 -6.66 -0.95
N GLU A 53 0.71 -6.43 0.28
CA GLU A 53 -0.15 -6.13 1.43
C GLU A 53 0.44 -4.98 2.23
N VAL A 54 -0.33 -3.91 2.41
CA VAL A 54 0.07 -2.82 3.31
C VAL A 54 -0.19 -3.26 4.74
N GLN A 55 0.86 -3.24 5.55
CA GLN A 55 0.81 -3.63 6.95
C GLN A 55 1.17 -2.46 7.84
N MET A 56 0.59 -2.46 9.04
CA MET A 56 0.97 -1.54 10.09
C MET A 56 1.48 -2.27 11.33
N SER A 57 2.26 -1.55 12.12
CA SER A 57 2.70 -1.99 13.44
C SER A 57 2.75 -0.81 14.41
N ALA A 58 2.40 -1.04 15.67
CA ALA A 58 2.58 -0.06 16.72
C ALA A 58 3.98 -0.13 17.36
N ASP A 59 4.67 -1.26 17.23
CA ASP A 59 5.87 -1.60 18.02
C ASP A 59 7.02 -2.21 17.20
N LEU A 60 6.88 -2.30 15.87
CA LEU A 60 7.77 -2.97 14.92
C LEU A 60 7.88 -4.49 15.08
N ARG A 61 7.18 -5.09 16.05
CA ARG A 61 7.22 -6.54 16.32
C ARG A 61 6.02 -7.25 15.73
N THR A 62 4.83 -6.72 16.00
CA THR A 62 3.57 -7.31 15.52
C THR A 62 3.08 -6.53 14.33
N TRP A 63 2.90 -7.22 13.20
CA TRP A 63 2.43 -6.64 11.95
C TRP A 63 1.06 -7.19 11.60
N VAL A 64 0.11 -6.30 11.34
CA VAL A 64 -1.25 -6.63 10.94
C VAL A 64 -1.60 -5.90 9.66
N SER A 65 -2.57 -6.41 8.90
CA SER A 65 -3.07 -5.75 7.69
C SER A 65 -3.60 -4.36 8.04
N ALA A 66 -3.18 -3.35 7.27
CA ALA A 66 -3.70 -2.01 7.44
C ALA A 66 -5.11 -1.92 6.81
N PRO A 67 -6.11 -1.31 7.47
CA PRO A 67 -7.34 -0.91 6.82
C PRO A 67 -7.02 0.21 5.85
N ILE A 68 -7.22 -0.07 4.57
CA ILE A 68 -6.88 0.84 3.47
C ILE A 68 -8.06 1.00 2.52
N GLU A 69 -8.08 2.14 1.84
CA GLU A 69 -8.99 2.45 0.75
C GLU A 69 -8.14 2.84 -0.46
N GLU A 70 -8.36 2.22 -1.62
CA GLU A 70 -7.66 2.62 -2.84
C GLU A 70 -8.21 3.96 -3.33
N VAL A 71 -7.32 4.94 -3.54
CA VAL A 71 -7.70 6.30 -3.94
C VAL A 71 -7.43 6.55 -5.41
N SER A 72 -6.31 6.03 -5.92
CA SER A 72 -5.96 6.16 -7.33
C SER A 72 -5.02 5.06 -7.79
N SER A 73 -5.12 4.74 -9.07
CA SER A 73 -4.13 3.99 -9.84
C SER A 73 -3.65 4.82 -11.03
N ALA A 74 -2.35 4.80 -11.31
CA ALA A 74 -1.75 5.48 -12.44
C ALA A 74 -0.78 4.53 -13.17
N PRO A 75 -0.77 4.49 -14.51
CA PRO A 75 0.21 3.69 -15.24
C PRO A 75 1.64 4.16 -14.94
N ALA A 76 2.53 3.23 -14.59
CA ALA A 76 3.96 3.49 -14.35
C ALA A 76 4.85 3.06 -15.53
N GLY A 77 4.28 2.43 -16.57
CA GLY A 77 5.00 1.85 -17.70
C GLY A 77 5.30 0.36 -17.50
N ASP A 78 5.71 -0.33 -18.56
CA ASP A 78 6.18 -1.73 -18.53
C ASP A 78 5.23 -2.73 -17.82
N GLY A 79 3.92 -2.51 -17.94
CA GLY A 79 2.90 -3.36 -17.30
C GLY A 79 2.75 -3.12 -15.79
N MET A 80 3.36 -2.07 -15.24
CA MET A 80 3.25 -1.64 -13.85
C MET A 80 2.25 -0.49 -13.68
N GLU A 81 1.70 -0.39 -12.47
CA GLU A 81 0.89 0.73 -12.02
C GLU A 81 1.38 1.22 -10.65
N ASP A 82 1.33 2.54 -10.45
CA ASP A 82 1.48 3.17 -9.15
C ASP A 82 0.12 3.29 -8.49
N ILE A 83 0.02 2.69 -7.30
CA ILE A 83 -1.19 2.70 -6.51
C ILE A 83 -1.01 3.59 -5.32
N THR A 84 -1.95 4.49 -5.14
CA THR A 84 -2.03 5.28 -3.91
C THR A 84 -3.25 4.84 -3.12
N VAL A 85 -2.99 4.44 -1.87
CA VAL A 85 -4.02 4.06 -0.91
C VAL A 85 -4.05 5.03 0.25
N ARG A 86 -5.25 5.28 0.76
CA ARG A 86 -5.50 5.98 2.01
C ARG A 86 -5.45 4.98 3.15
N VAL A 87 -4.63 5.26 4.17
CA VAL A 87 -4.55 4.43 5.37
C VAL A 87 -5.51 4.95 6.42
N ILE A 88 -6.50 4.14 6.80
CA ILE A 88 -7.56 4.51 7.74
C ILE A 88 -7.11 4.14 9.17
N SER A 89 -6.21 4.94 9.75
CA SER A 89 -5.76 4.72 11.12
C SER A 89 -6.45 5.66 12.11
N THR A 90 -6.96 5.10 13.21
CA THR A 90 -7.38 5.89 14.39
C THR A 90 -6.20 6.17 15.34
N SER A 91 -5.04 5.53 15.13
CA SER A 91 -3.84 5.75 15.92
C SER A 91 -3.01 6.90 15.32
N SER A 92 -2.58 7.83 16.19
CA SER A 92 -1.66 8.91 15.85
C SER A 92 -0.20 8.49 15.77
N ARG A 93 0.13 7.22 16.09
CA ARG A 93 1.48 6.67 16.04
C ARG A 93 1.46 5.24 15.49
N GLY A 94 2.26 4.99 14.47
CA GLY A 94 2.40 3.67 13.87
C GLY A 94 3.45 3.66 12.76
N PHE A 95 3.94 2.47 12.46
CA PHE A 95 4.87 2.20 11.36
C PHE A 95 4.08 1.52 10.25
N LEU A 96 4.43 1.84 9.00
CA LEU A 96 3.85 1.23 7.81
C LEU A 96 4.94 0.49 7.04
N ARG A 97 4.56 -0.61 6.40
CA ARG A 97 5.38 -1.30 5.42
C ARG A 97 4.52 -1.92 4.33
N LEU A 98 5.15 -2.20 3.21
CA LEU A 98 4.60 -3.09 2.19
C LEU A 98 5.21 -4.47 2.40
N LYS A 99 4.37 -5.48 2.65
CA LYS A 99 4.78 -6.86 2.61
C LYS A 99 4.59 -7.37 1.17
N VAL A 100 5.67 -7.88 0.59
CA VAL A 100 5.65 -8.62 -0.67
C VAL A 100 5.93 -10.10 -0.36
N SER A 101 5.07 -11.00 -0.80
CA SER A 101 5.19 -12.45 -0.52
C SER A 101 4.54 -13.30 -1.60
N GLN A 102 5.01 -14.54 -1.77
CA GLN A 102 4.38 -15.58 -2.58
C GLN A 102 3.50 -16.48 -1.71
#